data_AF-A0A535LF10-F1
#
_entry.id   AF-A0A535LF10-F1
#
_cell.length_a   1.000
_cell.length_b   1.000
_cell.length_c   1.000
_cell.angle_alpha   90.00
_cell.angle_beta   90.00
_cell.angle_gamma   90.00
#
_symmetry.space_group_name_H-M   'P 1'
#
loop_
_entity.id
_entity.type
_entity.pdbx_description
1 polymer ?
#
loop_
_entity_poly.entity_id
_entity_poly.type
_entity_poly.pdbx_seq_one_letter_code
_entity_poly.pdbx_strand_id
1 'polypeptide(L)'
;DMDQLTIFADYKLPQVLRHYGVLEYHPSLAQRIDAQELLEAGTEEEVELRAATVWACELLRQELARHDHPITPTEIDMRLWLLGQSAIGMRPYHRTRTMFY
;
A
#
# COMPACT_ATOMS: atom_id res chain seq x y z
N ASP A 1 23.57 -4.04 0.40
CA ASP A 1 22.71 -4.70 1.38
C ASP A 1 21.27 -4.43 0.97
N MET A 2 20.74 -5.28 0.08
CA MET A 2 19.38 -5.14 -0.47
C MET A 2 18.33 -5.77 0.46
N ASP A 3 18.78 -6.59 1.41
CA ASP A 3 17.92 -7.34 2.33
C ASP A 3 17.38 -6.45 3.47
N GLN A 4 17.93 -5.23 3.62
CA GLN A 4 17.44 -4.21 4.56
C GLN A 4 16.37 -3.28 3.98
N LEU A 5 16.03 -3.40 2.68
CA LEU A 5 15.03 -2.56 2.06
C LEU A 5 13.62 -3.02 2.44
N THR A 6 12.81 -2.10 2.97
CA THR A 6 11.37 -2.30 3.11
C THR A 6 10.65 -1.90 1.82
N ILE A 7 9.42 -2.37 1.65
CA ILE A 7 8.59 -2.04 0.48
C ILE A 7 8.35 -0.53 0.43
N PHE A 8 8.37 0.05 -0.78
CA PHE A 8 8.06 1.45 -0.97
C PHE A 8 6.55 1.61 -0.91
N ALA A 9 6.03 2.07 0.23
CA ALA A 9 4.62 2.40 0.37
C ALA A 9 4.29 3.70 -0.39
N ASP A 10 4.28 3.64 -1.71
CA ASP A 10 3.80 4.71 -2.57
C ASP A 10 2.26 4.87 -2.46
N TYR A 11 1.65 5.69 -3.31
CA TYR A 11 0.19 5.85 -3.32
C TYR A 11 -0.55 4.65 -3.93
N LYS A 12 0.13 3.79 -4.71
CA LYS A 12 -0.46 2.71 -5.50
C LYS A 12 -0.64 1.44 -4.69
N LEU A 13 0.35 1.03 -3.90
CA LEU A 13 0.24 -0.18 -3.07
C LEU A 13 -0.95 -0.15 -2.10
N PRO A 14 -1.20 0.94 -1.34
CA PRO A 14 -2.37 1.01 -0.46
C PRO A 14 -3.69 0.87 -1.26
N GLN A 15 -3.75 1.43 -2.47
CA GLN A 15 -4.93 1.30 -3.35
C GLN A 15 -5.18 -0.15 -3.76
N VAL A 16 -4.12 -0.87 -4.13
CA VAL A 16 -4.20 -2.28 -4.51
C VAL A 16 -4.63 -3.12 -3.31
N LEU A 17 -3.98 -2.94 -2.16
CA LEU A 17 -4.32 -3.67 -0.94
C LEU A 17 -5.77 -3.39 -0.49
N ARG A 18 -6.25 -2.16 -0.63
CA ARG A 18 -7.66 -1.81 -0.39
C ARG A 18 -8.61 -2.49 -1.37
N HIS A 19 -8.24 -2.56 -2.64
CA HIS A 19 -9.06 -3.19 -3.67
C HIS A 19 -9.26 -4.69 -3.40
N TYR A 20 -8.21 -5.38 -2.96
CA TYR A 20 -8.25 -6.81 -2.64
C TYR A 20 -8.70 -7.12 -1.20
N GLY A 21 -9.08 -6.11 -0.41
CA GLY A 21 -9.55 -6.31 0.97
C GLY A 21 -8.46 -6.67 1.98
N VAL A 22 -7.18 -6.46 1.64
CA VAL A 22 -6.08 -6.62 2.59
C VAL A 22 -6.00 -5.44 3.56
N LEU A 23 -6.30 -4.23 3.07
CA LEU A 23 -6.48 -3.05 3.90
C LEU A 23 -7.95 -2.63 3.92
N GLU A 24 -8.47 -2.45 5.11
CA GLU A 24 -9.80 -1.87 5.35
C GLU A 24 -9.63 -0.51 6.02
N TYR A 25 -10.25 0.51 5.44
CA TYR A 25 -10.15 1.87 5.96
C TYR A 25 -11.35 2.18 6.84
N HIS A 26 -11.15 2.98 7.88
CA HIS A 26 -12.25 3.56 8.61
C HIS A 26 -13.19 4.33 7.64
N PRO A 27 -14.53 4.29 7.81
CA PRO A 27 -15.47 4.87 6.85
C PRO A 27 -15.20 6.34 6.51
N SER A 28 -14.78 7.16 7.48
CA SER A 28 -14.44 8.57 7.23
C SER A 28 -13.23 8.72 6.31
N LEU A 29 -12.15 7.96 6.55
CA LEU A 29 -10.95 7.96 5.72
C LEU A 29 -11.26 7.45 4.31
N ALA A 30 -12.04 6.37 4.21
CA ALA A 30 -12.52 5.84 2.93
C ALA A 30 -13.27 6.90 2.13
N GLN A 31 -14.21 7.62 2.76
CA GLN A 31 -15.00 8.67 2.11
C GLN A 31 -14.11 9.81 1.58
N ARG A 32 -13.13 10.26 2.38
CA ARG A 32 -12.21 11.34 1.97
C ARG A 32 -11.32 10.92 0.79
N ILE A 33 -10.78 9.71 0.84
CA ILE A 33 -9.98 9.14 -0.26
C ILE A 33 -10.84 8.96 -1.52
N ASP A 34 -12.08 8.48 -1.38
CA ASP A 34 -13.00 8.29 -2.51
C ASP A 34 -13.44 9.64 -3.12
N ALA A 35 -13.54 10.70 -2.31
CA ALA A 35 -13.72 12.08 -2.75
C ALA A 35 -12.44 12.72 -3.32
N GLN A 36 -11.32 11.99 -3.32
CA GLN A 36 -10.00 12.43 -3.76
C GLN A 36 -9.47 13.68 -3.04
N GLU A 37 -9.88 13.86 -1.78
CA GLU A 37 -9.36 14.88 -0.89
C GLU A 37 -7.87 14.64 -0.59
N LEU A 38 -7.15 15.72 -0.33
CA LEU A 38 -5.77 15.63 0.08
C LEU A 38 -5.69 15.16 1.53
N LEU A 39 -4.87 14.14 1.77
CA LEU A 39 -4.34 13.84 3.09
C LEU A 39 -3.06 14.67 3.26
N GLU A 40 -3.05 15.53 4.28
CA GLU A 40 -1.86 16.32 4.60
C GLU A 40 -0.73 15.39 5.05
N ALA A 41 0.48 15.66 4.57
CA ALA A 41 1.65 14.84 4.89
C ALA A 41 1.96 14.91 6.39
N GLY A 42 2.20 13.75 7.01
CA GLY A 42 2.51 13.65 8.43
C GLY A 42 1.27 13.69 9.35
N THR A 43 0.06 13.70 8.80
CA THR A 43 -1.16 13.46 9.61
C THR A 43 -1.24 12.00 10.04
N GLU A 44 -1.94 11.73 11.13
CA GLU A 44 -2.13 10.37 11.66
C GLU A 44 -2.69 9.43 10.59
N GLU A 45 -3.75 9.82 9.89
CA GLU A 45 -4.35 9.00 8.83
C GLU A 45 -3.36 8.70 7.68
N GLU A 46 -2.53 9.66 7.30
CA GLU A 46 -1.54 9.50 6.23
C GLU A 46 -0.41 8.57 6.65
N VAL A 47 0.09 8.74 7.88
CA VAL A 47 1.14 7.92 8.47
C VAL A 47 0.66 6.50 8.73
N GLU A 48 -0.52 6.33 9.32
CA GLU A 48 -1.14 5.02 9.59
C GLU A 48 -1.38 4.25 8.30
N LEU A 49 -1.91 4.90 7.27
CA LEU A 49 -2.15 4.26 5.98
C LEU A 49 -0.85 3.71 5.36
N ARG A 50 0.23 4.50 5.42
CA ARG A 50 1.55 4.07 4.92
C ARG A 50 2.16 2.97 5.78
N ALA A 51 2.10 3.10 7.10
CA ALA A 51 2.61 2.08 8.02
C ALA A 51 1.86 0.75 7.85
N ALA A 52 0.53 0.79 7.75
CA ALA A 52 -0.30 -0.38 7.49
C ALA A 52 0.03 -1.03 6.15
N THR A 53 0.32 -0.24 5.12
CA THR A 53 0.76 -0.75 3.80
C THR A 53 2.10 -1.48 3.90
N VAL A 54 3.08 -0.89 4.61
CA VAL A 54 4.37 -1.53 4.85
C VAL A 54 4.17 -2.86 5.58
N TRP A 55 3.39 -2.83 6.65
CA TRP A 55 3.16 -4.02 7.47
C TRP A 55 2.41 -5.13 6.73
N ALA A 56 1.37 -4.79 5.97
CA ALA A 56 0.62 -5.75 5.17
C ALA A 56 1.50 -6.49 4.15
N CYS A 57 2.41 -5.78 3.49
CA CYS A 57 3.32 -6.43 2.53
C CYS A 57 4.39 -7.28 3.22
N GLU A 58 4.84 -6.90 4.41
CA GLU A 58 5.74 -7.74 5.22
C GLU A 58 5.04 -9.03 5.67
N LEU A 59 3.77 -8.95 6.07
CA LEU A 59 2.95 -10.13 6.38
C LEU A 59 2.78 -11.03 5.15
N LEU A 60 2.52 -10.45 3.97
CA LEU A 60 2.46 -11.20 2.71
C LEU A 60 3.79 -11.91 2.41
N ARG A 61 4.92 -11.24 2.64
CA ARG A 61 6.26 -11.82 2.46
C ARG A 61 6.49 -13.02 3.38
N GLN A 62 6.17 -12.85 4.66
CA GLN A 62 6.30 -13.90 5.67
C GLN A 62 5.41 -15.09 5.32
N GLU A 63 4.17 -14.85 4.91
CA GLU A 63 3.25 -15.92 4.53
C GLU A 63 3.77 -16.67 3.31
N LEU A 64 4.20 -15.99 2.24
CA LEU A 64 4.78 -16.65 1.06
C LEU A 64 6.01 -17.49 1.42
N ALA A 65 6.88 -17.00 2.30
CA ALA A 65 8.02 -17.76 2.79
C ALA A 65 7.61 -19.02 3.57
N ARG A 66 6.49 -18.99 4.32
CA ARG A 66 5.96 -20.18 5.03
C ARG A 66 5.44 -21.26 4.08
N HIS A 67 5.10 -20.90 2.83
CA HIS A 67 4.69 -21.83 1.77
C HIS A 67 5.83 -22.14 0.79
N ASP A 68 7.10 -22.06 1.23
CA ASP A 68 8.29 -22.32 0.42
C ASP A 68 8.41 -21.45 -0.85
N HIS A 69 7.82 -20.25 -0.82
CA HIS A 69 7.90 -19.24 -1.87
C HIS A 69 8.60 -17.97 -1.37
N PRO A 70 9.90 -18.02 -1.02
CA PRO A 70 10.62 -16.83 -0.58
C PRO A 70 10.61 -15.77 -1.68
N ILE A 71 10.32 -14.54 -1.28
CA ILE A 71 10.23 -13.39 -2.18
C ILE A 71 10.85 -12.17 -1.50
N THR A 72 11.51 -11.33 -2.27
CA THR A 72 12.10 -10.08 -1.78
C THR A 72 11.05 -8.96 -1.68
N PRO A 73 11.25 -7.96 -0.81
CA PRO A 73 10.37 -6.79 -0.74
C PRO A 73 10.18 -6.10 -2.09
N THR A 74 11.24 -5.96 -2.89
CA THR A 74 11.19 -5.39 -4.26
C THR A 74 10.30 -6.20 -5.20
N GLU A 75 10.32 -7.53 -5.12
CA GLU A 75 9.45 -8.37 -5.95
C GLU A 75 7.99 -8.29 -5.53
N ILE A 76 7.70 -8.14 -4.23
CA ILE A 76 6.32 -7.87 -3.76
C ILE A 76 5.83 -6.55 -4.32
N ASP A 77 6.64 -5.49 -4.19
CA ASP A 77 6.34 -4.15 -4.71
C ASP A 77 5.97 -4.21 -6.20
N MET A 78 6.86 -4.79 -7.01
CA MET A 78 6.66 -4.92 -8.46
C MET A 78 5.40 -5.72 -8.79
N ARG A 79 5.13 -6.82 -8.08
CA ARG A 79 3.94 -7.65 -8.32
C ARG A 79 2.65 -6.91 -7.96
N LEU A 80 2.61 -6.23 -6.81
CA LEU A 80 1.44 -5.45 -6.40
C LEU A 80 1.22 -4.26 -7.36
N TRP A 81 2.29 -3.60 -7.78
CA TRP A 81 2.22 -2.53 -8.77
C TRP A 81 1.63 -3.04 -10.10
N LEU A 82 2.14 -4.14 -10.65
CA LEU A 82 1.62 -4.77 -11.88
C LEU A 82 0.16 -5.20 -11.73
N LEU A 83 -0.21 -5.74 -10.57
CA LEU A 83 -1.58 -6.10 -10.25
C LEU A 83 -2.50 -4.86 -10.29
N GLY A 84 -2.02 -3.73 -9.77
CA GLY A 84 -2.71 -2.45 -9.83
C GLY A 84 -2.81 -1.82 -11.22
N GLN A 85 -1.99 -2.24 -12.18
CA GLN A 85 -2.08 -1.78 -13.57
C GLN A 85 -3.13 -2.56 -14.39
N SER A 86 -3.38 -3.82 -14.01
CA SER A 86 -4.35 -4.69 -14.68
C SER A 86 -5.74 -4.68 -14.04
N ALA A 87 -5.86 -4.20 -12.80
CA ALA A 87 -7.13 -4.15 -12.08
C ALA A 87 -8.09 -3.09 -12.64
N ILE A 88 -9.34 -3.49 -12.90
CA ILE A 88 -10.43 -2.63 -13.39
C ILE A 88 -11.33 -2.26 -12.21
N GLY A 89 -11.78 -1.00 -12.14
CA GLY A 89 -12.76 -0.56 -11.13
C GLY A 89 -12.19 -0.36 -9.72
N MET A 90 -10.87 -0.17 -9.58
CA MET A 90 -10.29 0.20 -8.30
C MET A 90 -10.78 1.56 -7.82
N ARG A 91 -11.13 1.64 -6.54
CA ARG A 91 -11.40 2.91 -5.85
C ARG A 91 -10.17 3.82 -5.88
N PRO A 92 -10.30 5.16 -5.78
CA PRO A 92 -9.16 6.06 -5.83
C PRO A 92 -8.07 5.76 -4.79
N TYR A 93 -6.84 6.14 -5.10
CA TYR A 93 -5.72 6.14 -4.16
C TYR A 93 -5.72 7.42 -3.30
N HIS A 94 -5.08 7.34 -2.14
CA HIS A 94 -4.87 8.52 -1.28
C HIS A 94 -3.95 9.53 -1.97
N ARG A 95 -4.23 10.82 -1.83
CA ARG A 95 -3.41 11.89 -2.42
C ARG A 95 -2.75 12.68 -1.31
N THR A 96 -1.43 12.76 -1.36
CA THR A 96 -0.62 13.53 -0.40
C THR A 96 0.35 14.39 -1.18
N ARG A 97 0.45 15.68 -0.81
CA ARG A 97 1.42 16.60 -1.40
C ARG A 97 2.63 16.67 -0.48
N THR A 98 3.80 16.27 -1.00
CA THR A 98 5.06 16.30 -0.25
C THR A 98 6.26 16.43 -1.20
N MET A 99 7.46 16.56 -0.63
CA MET A 99 8.74 16.66 -1.36
C MET A 99 9.50 15.32 -1.42
N PHE A 100 9.01 14.28 -0.73
CA PHE A 100 9.72 13.00 -0.56
C PHE A 100 9.56 12.02 -1.75
N TYR A 101 8.63 12.28 -2.67
CA TYR A 101 8.35 11.46 -3.85
C TYR A 101 7.57 12.26 -4.91
#